data_AF-A0A920AIX8-F1
#
_entry.id   AF-A0A920AIX8-F1
#
_cell.length_a   1.000
_cell.length_b   1.000
_cell.length_c   1.000
_cell.angle_alpha   90.00
_cell.angle_beta   90.00
_cell.angle_gamma   90.00
#
_symmetry.space_group_name_H-M   'P 1'
#
loop_
_entity.id
_entity.type
_entity.pdbx_description
1 polymer ?
#
loop_
_entity_poly.entity_id
_entity_poly.type
_entity_poly.pdbx_seq_one_letter_code
_entity_poly.pdbx_strand_id
1 'polypeptide(L)'
;MKILLLTFSFVLSLSFAQDNAKTPGMETADDKDLKVGDVAPSWALMYAPGKFEFLKNWAEVDTAGAKLRKFMSQPDKHAVLMSFFATWCQPCMKELPILEEVYQKYKNERVKFFLVDITEATRNNPGYENMPKAGPFLKQKGVTMQILYDTRGKTMERYNAQTLPRLFVMDGNRMLTFMRRGFHEGEEEKFNRELSAEIERLISELPPLQK
;
A
#
# COMPACT_ATOMS: atom_id res chain seq x y z
N MET A 1 -16.09 43.03 -55.59
CA MET A 1 -15.09 43.19 -54.51
C MET A 1 -15.44 42.22 -53.39
N LYS A 2 -14.72 41.10 -53.26
CA LYS A 2 -14.92 40.09 -52.21
C LYS A 2 -13.96 40.41 -51.07
N ILE A 3 -14.48 40.69 -49.88
CA ILE A 3 -13.69 40.84 -48.65
C ILE A 3 -13.68 39.47 -47.96
N LEU A 4 -12.49 38.89 -47.89
CA LEU A 4 -12.20 37.58 -47.30
C LEU A 4 -11.97 37.80 -45.79
N LEU A 5 -12.90 37.38 -44.93
CA LEU A 5 -12.67 37.33 -43.48
C LEU A 5 -11.90 36.06 -43.14
N LEU A 6 -10.62 36.21 -42.78
CA LEU A 6 -9.83 35.18 -42.13
C LEU A 6 -10.30 35.05 -40.68
N THR A 7 -10.94 33.93 -40.34
CA THR A 7 -11.21 33.54 -38.96
C THR A 7 -10.02 32.76 -38.43
N PHE A 8 -9.40 33.28 -37.37
CA PHE A 8 -8.27 32.66 -36.69
C PHE A 8 -8.83 31.73 -35.61
N SER A 9 -8.93 30.43 -35.88
CA SER A 9 -9.32 29.43 -34.87
C SER A 9 -8.15 29.21 -33.92
N PHE A 10 -8.26 29.77 -32.71
CA PHE A 10 -7.34 29.52 -31.61
C PHE A 10 -7.63 28.14 -31.01
N VAL A 11 -6.84 27.14 -31.39
CA VAL A 11 -6.92 25.80 -30.79
C VAL A 11 -6.25 25.85 -29.42
N LEU A 12 -7.06 25.88 -28.36
CA LEU A 12 -6.59 25.82 -26.99
C LEU A 12 -6.17 24.38 -26.66
N SER A 13 -4.88 24.09 -26.81
CA SER A 13 -4.30 22.82 -26.34
C SER A 13 -4.28 22.81 -24.81
N LEU A 14 -5.23 22.09 -24.20
CA LEU A 14 -5.19 21.72 -22.78
C LEU A 14 -3.99 20.78 -22.55
N SER A 15 -2.88 21.36 -22.11
CA SER A 15 -1.79 20.59 -21.53
C SER A 15 -2.24 20.14 -20.14
N PHE A 16 -2.50 18.85 -19.97
CA PHE A 16 -2.65 18.24 -18.65
C PHE A 16 -1.28 18.32 -17.97
N ALA A 17 -1.10 19.34 -17.13
CA ALA A 17 -0.03 19.32 -16.14
C ALA A 17 -0.32 18.17 -15.17
N GLN A 18 0.53 17.16 -15.15
CA GLN A 18 0.59 16.21 -14.05
C GLN A 18 1.07 16.98 -12.83
N ASP A 19 0.12 17.46 -12.01
CA ASP A 19 0.43 17.86 -10.65
C ASP A 19 0.91 16.62 -9.90
N ASN A 20 2.23 16.51 -9.73
CA ASN A 20 2.83 15.56 -8.80
C ASN A 20 2.40 15.96 -7.39
N ALA A 21 1.26 15.44 -6.96
CA ALA A 21 0.77 15.57 -5.59
C ALA A 21 1.82 14.97 -4.64
N LYS A 22 2.63 15.84 -4.02
CA LYS A 22 3.47 15.44 -2.89
C LYS A 22 2.55 15.05 -1.76
N THR A 23 2.57 13.78 -1.36
CA THR A 23 1.85 13.30 -0.18
C THR A 23 2.41 14.01 1.06
N PRO A 24 1.61 14.82 1.80
CA PRO A 24 2.11 15.53 2.97
C PRO A 24 2.37 14.56 4.13
N GLY A 25 3.57 14.58 4.69
CA GLY A 25 4.01 13.66 5.77
C GLY A 25 4.98 12.57 5.32
N MET A 26 5.59 12.71 4.13
CA MET A 26 6.65 11.83 3.63
C MET A 26 8.02 12.38 4.07
N GLU A 27 8.79 11.60 4.83
CA GLU A 27 10.24 11.85 4.97
C GLU A 27 10.91 11.90 3.58
N THR A 28 12.09 12.53 3.48
CA THR A 28 12.74 12.87 2.19
C THR A 28 12.75 11.70 1.20
N ALA A 29 12.30 11.98 -0.03
CA ALA A 29 12.22 10.98 -1.10
C ALA A 29 13.59 10.37 -1.43
N ASP A 30 13.63 9.05 -1.58
CA ASP A 30 14.77 8.26 -2.03
C ASP A 30 14.62 8.00 -3.55
N ASP A 31 15.72 8.00 -4.31
CA ASP A 31 15.68 7.79 -5.77
C ASP A 31 15.19 6.40 -6.17
N LYS A 32 15.32 5.42 -5.27
CA LYS A 32 14.85 4.04 -5.44
C LYS A 32 13.41 3.82 -4.98
N ASP A 33 12.75 4.86 -4.49
CA ASP A 33 11.36 4.73 -4.06
C ASP A 33 10.44 4.44 -5.24
N LEU A 34 9.57 3.46 -5.02
CA LEU A 34 8.32 3.33 -5.77
C LEU A 34 7.52 4.64 -5.68
N LYS A 35 6.69 4.88 -6.69
CA LYS A 35 5.87 6.08 -6.82
C LYS A 35 4.41 5.71 -6.91
N VAL A 36 3.55 6.66 -6.54
CA VAL A 36 2.13 6.57 -6.89
C VAL A 36 2.03 6.46 -8.41
N GLY A 37 1.26 5.49 -8.90
CA GLY A 37 1.19 5.13 -10.32
C GLY A 37 2.16 4.01 -10.75
N ASP A 38 3.00 3.49 -9.85
CA ASP A 38 3.78 2.28 -10.14
C ASP A 38 2.97 1.02 -9.83
N VAL A 39 3.27 -0.07 -10.55
CA VAL A 39 2.75 -1.41 -10.22
C VAL A 39 3.52 -1.95 -9.02
N ALA A 40 2.82 -2.21 -7.92
CA ALA A 40 3.38 -2.76 -6.70
C ALA A 40 4.07 -4.12 -6.95
N PRO A 41 5.32 -4.33 -6.49
CA PRO A 41 6.01 -5.61 -6.64
C PRO A 41 5.25 -6.80 -6.05
N SER A 42 5.11 -7.89 -6.79
CA SER A 42 4.37 -9.07 -6.29
C SER A 42 5.09 -9.72 -5.09
N TRP A 43 4.33 -10.26 -4.15
CA TRP A 43 4.87 -10.99 -3.00
C TRP A 43 4.06 -12.24 -2.66
N ALA A 44 4.75 -13.19 -2.02
CA ALA A 44 4.20 -14.38 -1.39
C ALA A 44 4.85 -14.47 -0.01
N LEU A 45 4.11 -14.16 1.04
CA LEU A 45 4.64 -14.03 2.40
C LEU A 45 3.95 -15.02 3.33
N MET A 46 4.75 -15.60 4.23
CA MET A 46 4.24 -16.53 5.23
C MET A 46 3.46 -15.76 6.29
N TYR A 47 2.30 -16.26 6.73
CA TYR A 47 1.56 -15.71 7.89
C TYR A 47 1.46 -16.70 9.06
N ALA A 48 1.73 -17.98 8.80
CA ALA A 48 1.86 -19.04 9.79
C ALA A 48 2.74 -20.16 9.22
N PRO A 49 3.31 -21.08 10.03
CA PRO A 49 4.16 -22.16 9.52
C PRO A 49 3.52 -22.92 8.36
N GLY A 50 4.15 -22.86 7.18
CA GLY A 50 3.68 -23.49 5.95
C GLY A 50 2.46 -22.84 5.28
N LYS A 51 1.94 -21.72 5.80
CA LYS A 51 0.81 -20.99 5.23
C LYS A 51 1.23 -19.62 4.69
N PHE A 52 0.82 -19.34 3.45
CA PHE A 52 1.24 -18.16 2.70
C PHE A 52 0.05 -17.33 2.23
N GLU A 53 0.25 -16.02 2.23
CA GLU A 53 -0.61 -15.05 1.57
C GLU A 53 0.07 -14.57 0.28
N PHE A 54 -0.72 -14.30 -0.75
CA PHE A 54 -0.23 -13.88 -2.06
C PHE A 54 -0.93 -12.59 -2.48
N LEU A 55 -0.18 -11.59 -2.93
CA LEU A 55 -0.79 -10.35 -3.44
C LEU A 55 -1.81 -10.62 -4.55
N LYS A 56 -1.45 -11.57 -5.43
CA LYS A 56 -2.28 -12.05 -6.54
C LYS A 56 -3.55 -12.83 -6.14
N ASN A 57 -3.89 -12.90 -4.85
CA ASN A 57 -5.21 -13.34 -4.42
C ASN A 57 -6.21 -12.18 -4.43
N TRP A 58 -5.73 -10.94 -4.36
CA TRP A 58 -6.53 -9.75 -4.07
C TRP A 58 -6.41 -8.66 -5.12
N ALA A 59 -5.18 -8.46 -5.64
CA ALA A 59 -4.88 -7.47 -6.65
C ALA A 59 -3.97 -8.08 -7.72
N GLU A 60 -4.33 -7.92 -8.99
CA GLU A 60 -3.48 -8.33 -10.12
C GLU A 60 -3.73 -7.44 -11.33
N VAL A 61 -2.66 -7.14 -12.07
CA VAL A 61 -2.72 -6.31 -13.27
C VAL A 61 -3.65 -6.97 -14.29
N ASP A 62 -4.62 -6.21 -14.79
CA ASP A 62 -5.44 -6.65 -15.92
C ASP A 62 -4.58 -6.77 -17.18
N THR A 63 -4.23 -8.00 -17.55
CA THR A 63 -3.57 -8.29 -18.83
C THR A 63 -4.60 -8.41 -19.95
N ALA A 64 -5.53 -7.46 -20.07
CA ALA A 64 -6.59 -7.51 -21.08
C ALA A 64 -6.01 -7.85 -22.47
N GLY A 65 -6.27 -9.07 -22.96
CA GLY A 65 -5.73 -9.61 -24.22
C GLY A 65 -4.81 -10.84 -24.08
N ALA A 66 -4.18 -11.06 -22.94
CA ALA A 66 -3.59 -12.37 -22.64
C ALA A 66 -4.73 -13.29 -22.18
N LYS A 67 -4.98 -14.40 -22.90
CA LYS A 67 -5.85 -15.48 -22.39
C LYS A 67 -5.21 -16.06 -21.13
N LEU A 68 -5.39 -15.39 -19.99
CA LEU A 68 -5.23 -16.01 -18.70
C LEU A 68 -6.22 -17.16 -18.70
N ARG A 69 -5.73 -18.41 -18.60
CA ARG A 69 -6.59 -19.60 -18.45
C ARG A 69 -7.67 -19.24 -17.42
N LYS A 70 -8.93 -19.54 -17.74
CA LYS A 70 -10.17 -19.22 -17.00
C LYS A 70 -10.17 -19.53 -15.48
N PHE A 71 -9.11 -20.16 -14.96
CA PHE A 71 -8.83 -20.39 -13.53
C PHE A 71 -7.96 -19.29 -12.87
N MET A 72 -7.52 -18.28 -13.62
CA MET A 72 -6.63 -17.21 -13.15
C MET A 72 -7.26 -15.80 -13.23
N SER A 73 -8.52 -15.68 -13.62
CA SER A 73 -9.26 -14.44 -13.39
C SER A 73 -9.50 -14.32 -11.90
N GLN A 74 -9.01 -13.26 -11.26
CA GLN A 74 -9.50 -12.86 -9.94
C GLN A 74 -10.89 -12.23 -10.13
N PRO A 75 -12.00 -12.93 -9.80
CA PRO A 75 -13.33 -12.36 -10.01
C PRO A 75 -13.58 -11.18 -9.06
N ASP A 76 -13.02 -11.25 -7.85
CA ASP A 76 -13.32 -10.33 -6.75
C ASP A 76 -12.06 -9.58 -6.34
N LYS A 77 -11.73 -8.55 -7.11
CA LYS A 77 -10.62 -7.64 -6.79
C LYS A 77 -10.88 -6.89 -5.48
N HIS A 78 -9.81 -6.69 -4.72
CA HIS A 78 -9.81 -5.92 -3.49
C HIS A 78 -8.73 -4.85 -3.56
N ALA A 79 -8.97 -3.71 -2.91
CA ALA A 79 -7.89 -2.82 -2.54
C ALA A 79 -6.97 -3.53 -1.53
N VAL A 80 -5.70 -3.17 -1.50
CA VAL A 80 -4.73 -3.73 -0.55
C VAL A 80 -3.95 -2.62 0.13
N LEU A 81 -4.00 -2.60 1.46
CA LEU A 81 -3.13 -1.80 2.31
C LEU A 81 -2.08 -2.72 2.94
N MET A 82 -0.81 -2.33 2.85
CA MET A 82 0.24 -2.96 3.63
C MET A 82 1.14 -1.92 4.30
N SER A 83 1.52 -2.15 5.56
CA SER A 83 2.53 -1.36 6.25
C SER A 83 3.68 -2.25 6.72
N PHE A 84 4.91 -1.88 6.35
CA PHE A 84 6.12 -2.52 6.84
C PHE A 84 6.45 -1.98 8.22
N PHE A 85 6.81 -2.88 9.12
CA PHE A 85 7.20 -2.53 10.48
C PHE A 85 8.22 -3.51 11.04
N ALA A 86 8.81 -3.14 12.17
CA ALA A 86 9.59 -4.03 13.01
C ALA A 86 9.26 -3.74 14.48
N THR A 87 9.44 -4.71 15.37
CA THR A 87 9.09 -4.52 16.78
C THR A 87 9.98 -3.52 17.51
N TRP A 88 11.17 -3.22 16.96
CA TRP A 88 12.08 -2.19 17.47
C TRP A 88 11.71 -0.77 16.99
N CYS A 89 10.85 -0.64 15.99
CA CYS A 89 10.50 0.64 15.38
C CYS A 89 9.49 1.40 16.25
N GLN A 90 9.98 2.42 16.97
CA GLN A 90 9.13 3.26 17.83
C GLN A 90 8.04 4.03 17.05
N PRO A 91 8.34 4.68 15.90
CA PRO A 91 7.29 5.33 15.11
C PRO A 91 6.22 4.36 14.62
N CYS A 92 6.58 3.12 14.28
CA CYS A 92 5.62 2.09 13.92
C CYS A 92 4.64 1.81 15.07
N MET A 93 5.12 1.79 16.32
CA MET A 93 4.24 1.58 17.48
C MET A 93 3.23 2.71 17.69
N LYS A 94 3.50 3.92 17.19
CA LYS A 94 2.57 5.05 17.18
C LYS A 94 1.58 4.99 16.01
N GLU A 95 2.02 4.47 14.86
CA GLU A 95 1.17 4.30 13.67
C GLU A 95 0.13 3.18 13.85
N LEU A 96 0.53 2.06 14.45
CA LEU A 96 -0.27 0.83 14.54
C LEU A 96 -1.67 1.00 15.17
N PRO A 97 -1.87 1.76 16.27
CA PRO A 97 -3.22 1.99 16.80
C PRO A 97 -4.17 2.65 15.80
N ILE A 98 -3.66 3.57 14.98
CA ILE A 98 -4.45 4.28 13.97
C ILE A 98 -4.78 3.33 12.80
N LEU A 99 -3.82 2.50 12.39
CA LEU A 99 -4.05 1.46 11.39
C LEU A 99 -5.06 0.41 11.86
N GLU A 100 -4.99 0.03 13.13
CA GLU A 100 -5.94 -0.91 13.73
C GLU A 100 -7.36 -0.30 13.74
N GLU A 101 -7.52 0.98 14.06
CA GLU A 101 -8.81 1.67 13.99
C GLU A 101 -9.41 1.64 12.57
N VAL A 102 -8.60 2.03 11.57
CA VAL A 102 -9.00 1.99 10.16
C VAL A 102 -9.32 0.55 9.73
N TYR A 103 -8.52 -0.43 10.13
CA TYR A 103 -8.80 -1.83 9.88
C TYR A 103 -10.15 -2.26 10.47
N GLN A 104 -10.44 -1.93 11.74
CA GLN A 104 -11.72 -2.29 12.35
C GLN A 104 -12.91 -1.68 11.62
N LYS A 105 -12.77 -0.47 11.08
CA LYS A 105 -13.79 0.21 10.28
C LYS A 105 -14.06 -0.50 8.95
N TYR A 106 -13.03 -0.97 8.24
CA TYR A 106 -13.16 -1.47 6.85
C TYR A 106 -12.90 -2.97 6.66
N LYS A 107 -12.61 -3.76 7.70
CA LYS A 107 -12.25 -5.19 7.58
C LYS A 107 -13.30 -6.07 6.89
N ASN A 108 -14.55 -5.63 6.85
CA ASN A 108 -15.67 -6.33 6.20
C ASN A 108 -15.96 -5.79 4.78
N GLU A 109 -15.23 -4.77 4.34
CA GLU A 109 -15.33 -4.20 3.00
C GLU A 109 -14.34 -4.86 2.04
N ARG A 110 -14.37 -4.47 0.76
CA ARG A 110 -13.49 -5.02 -0.30
C ARG A 110 -12.08 -4.43 -0.26
N VAL A 111 -11.44 -4.49 0.90
CA VAL A 111 -10.06 -4.08 1.14
C VAL A 111 -9.36 -5.09 2.05
N LYS A 112 -8.09 -5.38 1.79
CA LYS A 112 -7.25 -6.23 2.63
C LYS A 112 -6.16 -5.42 3.31
N PHE A 113 -5.86 -5.81 4.55
CA PHE A 113 -4.92 -5.13 5.43
C PHE A 113 -3.84 -6.09 5.88
N PHE A 114 -2.58 -5.70 5.70
CA PHE A 114 -1.43 -6.52 6.07
C PHE A 114 -0.38 -5.70 6.81
N LEU A 115 0.16 -6.28 7.86
CA LEU A 115 1.39 -5.79 8.49
C LEU A 115 2.54 -6.67 8.03
N VAL A 116 3.55 -6.09 7.38
CA VAL A 116 4.73 -6.83 6.91
C VAL A 116 5.84 -6.69 7.93
N ASP A 117 6.07 -7.75 8.70
CA ASP A 117 7.11 -7.81 9.72
C ASP A 117 8.49 -8.08 9.09
N ILE A 118 9.46 -7.20 9.40
CA ILE A 118 10.86 -7.34 9.01
C ILE A 118 11.79 -7.53 10.22
N THR A 119 11.25 -7.79 11.41
CA THR A 119 12.04 -7.94 12.64
C THR A 119 13.08 -9.04 12.52
N GLU A 120 12.71 -10.21 11.99
CA GLU A 120 13.67 -11.30 11.78
C GLU A 120 14.72 -10.98 10.72
N ALA A 121 14.34 -10.28 9.65
CA ALA A 121 15.28 -9.88 8.60
C ALA A 121 16.34 -8.87 9.09
N THR A 122 16.01 -8.10 10.12
CA THR A 122 16.87 -7.07 10.71
C THR A 122 17.51 -7.49 12.02
N ARG A 123 17.28 -8.72 12.49
CA ARG A 123 17.75 -9.23 13.79
C ARG A 123 19.26 -9.18 13.96
N ASN A 124 20.01 -9.33 12.87
CA ASN A 124 21.48 -9.29 12.90
C ASN A 124 22.06 -7.87 12.87
N ASN A 125 21.22 -6.84 12.77
CA ASN A 125 21.68 -5.46 12.87
C ASN A 125 22.01 -5.15 14.33
N PRO A 126 23.10 -4.41 14.60
CA PRO A 126 23.49 -4.05 15.96
C PRO A 126 22.36 -3.39 16.75
N GLY A 127 22.03 -3.97 17.90
CA GLY A 127 21.00 -3.47 18.82
C GLY A 127 19.60 -4.05 18.62
N TYR A 128 19.37 -4.90 17.62
CA TYR A 128 18.07 -5.54 17.35
C TYR A 128 18.03 -7.06 17.61
N GLU A 129 19.11 -7.62 18.16
CA GLU A 129 19.31 -9.06 18.32
C GLU A 129 18.24 -9.72 19.19
N ASN A 130 17.79 -8.99 20.22
CA ASN A 130 16.84 -9.47 21.22
C ASN A 130 15.41 -8.95 21.02
N MET A 131 15.10 -8.42 19.83
CA MET A 131 13.79 -7.84 19.58
C MET A 131 12.70 -8.92 19.56
N PRO A 132 11.54 -8.67 20.19
CA PRO A 132 10.52 -9.67 20.37
C PRO A 132 9.92 -10.09 19.03
N LYS A 133 9.42 -11.33 18.94
CA LYS A 133 8.71 -11.76 17.73
C LYS A 133 7.41 -10.98 17.55
N ALA A 134 7.12 -10.54 16.33
CA ALA A 134 6.00 -9.67 16.02
C ALA A 134 4.64 -10.18 16.50
N GLY A 135 4.29 -11.43 16.21
CA GLY A 135 2.96 -11.99 16.53
C GLY A 135 2.56 -11.85 18.02
N PRO A 136 3.31 -12.47 18.95
CA PRO A 136 3.02 -12.33 20.38
C PRO A 136 3.08 -10.88 20.88
N PHE A 137 4.03 -10.09 20.38
CA PHE A 137 4.24 -8.71 20.77
C PHE A 137 3.05 -7.80 20.39
N LEU A 138 2.59 -7.89 19.14
CA LEU A 138 1.46 -7.11 18.66
C LEU A 138 0.14 -7.58 19.26
N LYS A 139 -0.02 -8.89 19.53
CA LYS A 139 -1.19 -9.41 20.25
C LYS A 139 -1.36 -8.78 21.62
N GLN A 140 -0.26 -8.58 22.37
CA GLN A 140 -0.30 -7.91 23.68
C GLN A 140 -0.71 -6.43 23.58
N LYS A 141 -0.53 -5.82 22.41
CA LYS A 141 -0.91 -4.43 22.12
C LYS A 141 -2.31 -4.28 21.53
N GLY A 142 -3.06 -5.38 21.41
CA GLY A 142 -4.43 -5.37 20.87
C GLY A 142 -4.52 -5.23 19.35
N VAL A 143 -3.42 -5.38 18.62
CA VAL A 143 -3.42 -5.37 17.16
C VAL A 143 -3.94 -6.71 16.64
N THR A 144 -4.93 -6.66 15.74
CA THR A 144 -5.60 -7.84 15.19
C THR A 144 -5.48 -7.97 13.67
N MET A 145 -4.88 -6.98 13.01
CA MET A 145 -4.47 -7.07 11.60
C MET A 145 -3.58 -8.30 11.34
N GLN A 146 -3.71 -8.87 10.14
CA GLN A 146 -2.90 -10.04 9.75
C GLN A 146 -1.44 -9.65 9.56
N ILE A 147 -0.54 -10.41 10.18
CA ILE A 147 0.91 -10.22 10.07
C ILE A 147 1.47 -11.18 9.02
N LEU A 148 2.24 -10.63 8.10
CA LEU A 148 3.02 -11.32 7.08
C LEU A 148 4.51 -11.22 7.42
N TYR A 149 5.23 -12.33 7.40
CA TYR A 149 6.63 -12.38 7.84
C TYR A 149 7.59 -12.36 6.65
N ASP A 150 8.30 -11.25 6.45
CA ASP A 150 9.39 -11.14 5.48
C ASP A 150 10.74 -11.47 6.13
N THR A 151 10.88 -12.69 6.61
CA THR A 151 12.06 -13.15 7.38
C THR A 151 13.40 -13.02 6.66
N ARG A 152 13.40 -12.89 5.33
CA ARG A 152 14.62 -12.74 4.50
C ARG A 152 14.80 -11.33 3.95
N GLY A 153 13.89 -10.40 4.24
CA GLY A 153 13.95 -9.01 3.77
C GLY A 153 13.78 -8.82 2.26
N LYS A 154 13.32 -9.84 1.51
CA LYS A 154 13.24 -9.75 0.05
C LYS A 154 12.08 -8.90 -0.43
N THR A 155 11.00 -8.84 0.34
CA THR A 155 9.90 -7.93 0.03
C THR A 155 10.24 -6.51 0.51
N MET A 156 10.88 -6.36 1.67
CA MET A 156 11.45 -5.11 2.17
C MET A 156 12.39 -4.46 1.15
N GLU A 157 13.33 -5.22 0.58
CA GLU A 157 14.24 -4.74 -0.49
C GLU A 157 13.45 -4.22 -1.71
N ARG A 158 12.45 -4.98 -2.19
CA ARG A 158 11.67 -4.62 -3.39
C ARG A 158 10.77 -3.40 -3.20
N TYR A 159 10.36 -3.13 -1.98
CA TYR A 159 9.54 -1.98 -1.61
C TYR A 159 10.36 -0.80 -1.06
N ASN A 160 11.69 -0.90 -1.01
CA ASN A 160 12.58 0.08 -0.38
C ASN A 160 12.13 0.46 1.05
N ALA A 161 11.77 -0.55 1.85
CA ALA A 161 11.17 -0.40 3.19
C ALA A 161 12.19 -0.51 4.34
N GLN A 162 13.42 -0.02 4.15
CA GLN A 162 14.45 0.02 5.19
C GLN A 162 14.21 1.15 6.21
N THR A 163 13.57 2.24 5.76
CA THR A 163 13.06 3.30 6.64
C THR A 163 11.62 2.96 7.03
N LEU A 164 11.36 2.89 8.33
CA LEU A 164 10.09 2.45 8.89
C LEU A 164 9.37 3.55 9.70
N PRO A 165 8.03 3.51 9.80
CA PRO A 165 7.14 2.66 9.02
C PRO A 165 7.13 3.02 7.54
N ARG A 166 6.73 2.06 6.70
CA ARG A 166 6.55 2.30 5.27
C ARG A 166 5.22 1.70 4.83
N LEU A 167 4.28 2.56 4.45
CA LEU A 167 2.92 2.18 4.11
C LEU A 167 2.67 2.34 2.62
N PHE A 168 1.93 1.37 2.05
CA PHE A 168 1.48 1.35 0.68
C PHE A 168 0.00 0.99 0.63
N VAL A 169 -0.76 1.69 -0.21
CA VAL A 169 -2.11 1.33 -0.61
C VAL A 169 -2.12 1.14 -2.12
N MET A 170 -2.80 0.10 -2.59
CA MET A 170 -3.01 -0.16 -4.01
C MET A 170 -4.43 -0.55 -4.33
N ASP A 171 -4.79 -0.31 -5.59
CA ASP A 171 -6.04 -0.75 -6.17
C ASP A 171 -6.05 -2.26 -6.50
N GLY A 172 -7.18 -2.74 -7.03
CA GLY A 172 -7.35 -4.12 -7.48
C GLY A 172 -6.46 -4.54 -8.67
N ASN A 173 -5.73 -3.61 -9.28
CA ASN A 173 -4.79 -3.83 -10.38
C ASN A 173 -3.33 -3.77 -9.93
N ARG A 174 -3.07 -3.78 -8.61
CA ARG A 174 -1.75 -3.58 -7.98
C ARG A 174 -1.15 -2.20 -8.24
N MET A 175 -1.93 -1.23 -8.69
CA MET A 175 -1.44 0.13 -8.87
C MET A 175 -1.30 0.82 -7.52
N LEU A 176 -0.12 1.35 -7.21
CA LEU A 176 0.09 2.14 -5.99
C LEU A 176 -0.66 3.47 -6.10
N THR A 177 -1.53 3.75 -5.14
CA THR A 177 -2.37 4.96 -5.14
C THR A 177 -2.07 5.87 -3.96
N PHE A 178 -1.54 5.31 -2.87
CA PHE A 178 -1.12 6.08 -1.71
C PHE A 178 0.10 5.44 -1.05
N MET A 179 1.00 6.28 -0.55
CA MET A 179 2.25 5.85 0.07
C MET A 179 2.63 6.79 1.22
N ARG A 180 3.21 6.24 2.29
CA ARG A 180 3.82 7.03 3.37
C ARG A 180 5.14 6.43 3.84
N ARG A 181 6.04 7.31 4.27
CA ARG A 181 7.33 6.99 4.89
C ARG A 181 7.42 7.71 6.23
N GLY A 182 7.66 6.97 7.30
CA GLY A 182 7.71 7.51 8.64
C GLY A 182 6.31 7.77 9.21
N PHE A 183 6.28 8.11 10.50
CA PHE A 183 5.07 8.54 11.19
C PHE A 183 5.46 9.48 12.34
N HIS A 184 4.81 10.64 12.41
CA HIS A 184 5.07 11.63 13.46
C HIS A 184 3.85 11.79 14.36
N GLU A 185 4.11 12.00 15.64
CA GLU A 185 3.08 12.30 16.63
C GLU A 185 2.41 13.65 16.32
N GLY A 186 1.09 13.72 16.48
CA GLY A 186 0.27 14.86 16.10
C GLY A 186 -0.30 14.77 14.68
N GLU A 187 0.05 13.74 13.91
CA GLU A 187 -0.52 13.51 12.57
C GLU A 187 -1.66 12.48 12.57
N GLU A 188 -2.10 11.98 13.72
CA GLU A 188 -3.04 10.85 13.87
C GLU A 188 -4.36 11.09 13.13
N GLU A 189 -5.03 12.21 13.41
CA GLU A 189 -6.33 12.54 12.81
C GLU A 189 -6.21 12.77 11.30
N LYS A 190 -5.15 13.47 10.88
CA LYS A 190 -4.88 13.73 9.46
C LYS A 190 -4.64 12.40 8.74
N PHE A 191 -3.84 11.52 9.32
CA PHE A 191 -3.52 10.22 8.75
C PHE A 191 -4.75 9.34 8.63
N ASN A 192 -5.55 9.21 9.70
CA ASN A 192 -6.79 8.43 9.68
C ASN A 192 -7.72 8.94 8.57
N ARG A 193 -7.91 10.26 8.48
CA ARG A 193 -8.78 10.89 7.47
C ARG A 193 -8.29 10.63 6.04
N GLU A 194 -7.01 10.87 5.77
CA GLU A 194 -6.43 10.66 4.44
C GLU A 194 -6.51 9.19 4.01
N LEU A 195 -6.19 8.28 4.93
CA LEU A 195 -6.23 6.85 4.66
C LEU A 195 -7.66 6.33 4.45
N SER A 196 -8.61 6.78 5.28
CA SER A 196 -10.03 6.46 5.15
C SER A 196 -10.59 6.96 3.82
N ALA A 197 -10.29 8.19 3.43
CA ALA A 197 -10.75 8.76 2.16
C ALA A 197 -10.21 7.97 0.96
N GLU A 198 -8.95 7.56 1.02
CA GLU A 198 -8.35 6.75 -0.04
C GLU A 198 -8.98 5.35 -0.13
N ILE A 199 -9.21 4.69 1.01
CA ILE A 199 -9.88 3.37 1.04
C ILE A 199 -11.30 3.47 0.49
N GLU A 200 -12.07 4.48 0.90
CA GLU A 200 -13.43 4.73 0.41
C GLU A 200 -13.44 4.96 -1.11
N ARG A 201 -12.50 5.76 -1.63
CA ARG A 201 -12.32 5.98 -3.06
C ARG A 201 -12.06 4.66 -3.78
N LEU A 202 -11.08 3.87 -3.33
CA LEU A 202 -10.72 2.60 -3.96
C LEU A 202 -11.87 1.59 -3.95
N ILE A 203 -12.59 1.46 -2.83
CA ILE A 203 -13.74 0.55 -2.74
C ILE A 203 -14.83 0.92 -3.76
N SER A 204 -15.05 2.22 -3.97
CA SER A 204 -16.04 2.72 -4.93
C SER A 204 -15.66 2.48 -6.40
N GLU A 205 -14.35 2.36 -6.69
CA GLU A 205 -13.81 2.13 -8.03
C GLU A 205 -13.69 0.64 -8.40
N LEU A 206 -13.79 -0.26 -7.42
CA LEU A 206 -13.65 -1.71 -7.67
C LEU A 206 -14.78 -2.24 -8.56
N PRO A 207 -14.47 -3.11 -9.54
CA PRO A 207 -15.47 -3.68 -10.44
C PRO A 207 -16.52 -4.48 -9.65
N PRO A 208 -17.76 -4.62 -10.16
CA PRO A 208 -18.78 -5.44 -9.50
C PRO A 208 -18.32 -6.89 -9.29
N LEU A 209 -18.75 -7.51 -8.19
CA LEU A 209 -18.50 -8.93 -7.91
C LEU A 209 -19.09 -9.79 -9.05
N GLN A 210 -18.33 -10.78 -9.51
CA GLN A 210 -18.80 -11.72 -10.52
C GLN A 210 -19.62 -12.81 -9.80
N LYS A 211 -20.94 -12.79 -9.97
CA LYS A 211 -21.85 -13.80 -9.41
C LYS A 211 -21.63 -15.19 -10.02
#